data_AF-A0A3D1UQP9-F1
#
_entry.id   AF-A0A3D1UQP9-F1
#
_cell.length_a   1.000
_cell.length_b   1.000
_cell.length_c   1.000
_cell.angle_alpha   90.00
_cell.angle_beta   90.00
_cell.angle_gamma   90.00
#
_symmetry.space_group_name_H-M   'P 1'
#
loop_
_entity.id
_entity.type
_entity.pdbx_description
1 polymer ?
#
loop_
_entity_poly.entity_id
_entity_poly.type
_entity_poly.pdbx_seq_one_letter_code
_entity_poly.pdbx_strand_id
1 'polypeptide(L)'
;MLKPQIPLTKQLAPLIIFLAIVILCTLVISNRRAAKKRAQEAAILPMEEQQLRMELSPFKYSGNMVMEGDYGERSSIPRVDSTLQQAADYCDNGEFDQAEDVLRTALVFHHTNPKLLSMLGSVLYMQGKYKDAEMVFRRQAFLRPNDTSVYNNLGAALAKQRKFREAITTAEKGLRMEPASSIAALNLSGIHSMAGNTEKAIEYFKKAYDMLGERILPLSGDPNFDNIRNQEGFRKIIDQAREKSFHGSQADK
;
A
#
# COMPACT_ATOMS: atom_id res chain seq x y z
N MET A 1 12.27 28.86 -73.05
CA MET A 1 12.59 27.95 -71.93
C MET A 1 11.36 27.79 -71.06
N LEU A 2 10.62 26.69 -71.21
CA LEU A 2 9.45 26.37 -70.38
C LEU A 2 9.94 25.75 -69.06
N LYS A 3 9.67 26.39 -67.92
CA LYS A 3 9.94 25.81 -66.60
C LYS A 3 9.13 24.50 -66.47
N PRO A 4 9.72 23.41 -65.96
CA PRO A 4 9.00 22.16 -65.76
C PRO A 4 7.84 22.40 -64.77
N GLN A 5 6.61 22.18 -65.24
CA GLN A 5 5.43 22.23 -64.37
C GLN A 5 5.54 21.09 -63.36
N ILE A 6 5.62 21.43 -62.08
CA ILE A 6 5.56 20.45 -61.00
C ILE A 6 4.19 19.77 -61.07
N PRO A 7 4.12 18.43 -61.12
CA PRO A 7 2.85 17.72 -61.21
C PRO A 7 1.95 18.09 -60.03
N LEU A 8 0.67 18.32 -60.30
CA LEU A 8 -0.35 18.80 -59.35
C LEU A 8 -0.40 17.94 -58.06
N THR A 9 -0.07 16.65 -58.17
CA THR A 9 0.05 15.71 -57.04
C THR A 9 1.12 16.10 -56.02
N LYS A 10 2.24 16.69 -56.45
CA LYS A 10 3.30 17.19 -55.56
C LYS A 10 2.97 18.54 -54.93
N GLN A 11 2.13 19.35 -55.57
CA GLN A 11 1.66 20.63 -55.03
C GLN A 11 0.59 20.44 -53.94
N LEU A 12 -0.25 19.41 -54.07
CA LEU A 12 -1.34 19.12 -53.12
C LEU A 12 -0.92 18.24 -51.93
N ALA A 13 0.21 17.53 -52.03
CA ALA A 13 0.73 16.67 -50.97
C ALA A 13 0.81 17.33 -49.57
N PRO A 14 1.39 18.55 -49.39
CA PRO A 14 1.45 19.18 -48.07
C PRO A 14 0.07 19.55 -47.53
N LEU A 15 -0.89 19.92 -48.38
CA LEU A 15 -2.26 20.22 -47.98
C LEU A 15 -2.99 18.95 -47.51
N ILE A 16 -2.80 17.82 -48.21
CA ILE A 16 -3.37 16.52 -47.85
C ILE A 16 -2.77 16.02 -46.53
N ILE A 17 -1.45 16.15 -46.34
CA ILE A 17 -0.78 15.77 -45.09
C ILE A 17 -1.27 16.64 -43.93
N PHE A 18 -1.40 17.96 -44.14
CA PHE A 18 -1.91 18.88 -43.14
C PHE A 18 -3.36 18.55 -42.74
N LEU A 19 -4.25 18.29 -43.71
CA LEU A 19 -5.62 17.84 -43.46
C LEU A 19 -5.65 16.50 -42.71
N ALA A 20 -4.79 15.54 -43.07
CA ALA A 20 -4.70 14.26 -42.38
C ALA A 20 -4.25 14.41 -40.92
N ILE A 21 -3.30 15.30 -40.62
CA ILE A 21 -2.84 15.59 -39.26
C ILE A 21 -3.95 16.26 -38.45
N VAL A 22 -4.67 17.22 -39.03
CA VAL A 22 -5.80 17.89 -38.36
C VAL A 22 -6.92 16.88 -38.05
N ILE A 23 -7.25 15.99 -38.99
CA ILE A 23 -8.23 14.91 -38.77
C ILE A 23 -7.74 13.94 -37.69
N LEU A 24 -6.47 13.53 -37.70
CA LEU A 24 -5.93 12.63 -36.68
C LEU A 24 -5.93 13.29 -35.29
N CYS A 25 -5.50 14.54 -35.19
CA CYS A 25 -5.49 15.30 -33.94
C CYS A 25 -6.91 15.50 -33.39
N THR A 26 -7.87 15.87 -34.24
CA THR A 26 -9.27 16.01 -33.83
C THR A 26 -9.88 14.68 -33.38
N LEU A 27 -9.58 13.57 -34.07
CA LEU A 27 -9.99 12.23 -33.66
C LEU A 27 -9.35 11.83 -32.32
N VAL A 28 -8.07 12.09 -32.11
CA VAL A 28 -7.36 11.78 -30.86
C VAL A 28 -7.91 12.61 -29.69
N ILE A 29 -8.17 13.91 -29.91
CA ILE A 29 -8.74 14.79 -28.88
C ILE A 29 -10.19 14.38 -28.57
N SER A 30 -10.98 14.09 -29.59
CA SER A 30 -12.35 13.58 -29.43
C SER A 30 -12.38 12.25 -28.68
N ASN A 31 -11.50 11.32 -29.04
CA ASN A 31 -11.39 10.02 -28.38
C ASN A 31 -10.90 10.15 -26.92
N ARG A 32 -9.94 11.03 -26.64
CA ARG A 32 -9.50 11.31 -25.26
C ARG A 32 -10.61 11.96 -24.42
N ARG A 33 -11.40 12.87 -24.99
CA ARG A 33 -12.57 13.47 -24.32
C ARG A 33 -13.65 12.43 -24.06
N ALA A 34 -13.94 11.56 -25.04
CA ALA A 34 -14.87 10.45 -24.89
C ALA A 34 -14.39 9.43 -23.84
N ALA A 35 -13.10 9.10 -23.82
CA ALA A 35 -12.51 8.22 -22.81
C ALA A 35 -12.57 8.84 -21.41
N LYS A 36 -12.30 10.14 -21.28
CA LYS A 36 -12.41 10.86 -20.01
C LYS A 36 -13.85 10.95 -19.52
N LYS A 37 -14.81 11.17 -20.44
CA LYS A 37 -16.25 11.15 -20.15
C LYS A 37 -16.70 9.76 -19.71
N ARG A 38 -16.29 8.69 -20.41
CA ARG A 38 -16.53 7.30 -20.01
C ARG A 38 -15.91 6.96 -18.66
N ALA A 39 -14.71 7.45 -18.35
CA ALA A 39 -14.06 7.24 -17.06
C ALA A 39 -14.76 8.00 -15.93
N GLN A 40 -15.27 9.21 -16.19
CA GLN A 40 -16.10 9.97 -15.25
C GLN A 40 -17.47 9.33 -15.06
N GLU A 41 -18.14 8.90 -16.12
CA GLU A 41 -19.43 8.22 -16.08
C GLU A 41 -19.30 6.86 -15.37
N ALA A 42 -18.23 6.09 -15.62
CA ALA A 42 -17.92 4.84 -14.90
C ALA A 42 -17.61 5.06 -13.41
N ALA A 43 -17.16 6.25 -13.02
CA ALA A 43 -16.94 6.61 -11.62
C ALA A 43 -18.20 7.13 -10.91
N ILE A 44 -19.28 7.40 -11.65
CA ILE A 44 -20.54 7.99 -11.14
C ILE A 44 -21.70 6.97 -11.15
N LEU A 45 -21.49 5.76 -11.67
CA LEU A 45 -22.53 4.74 -11.69
C LEU A 45 -22.96 4.35 -10.26
N PRO A 46 -24.27 4.34 -9.95
CA PRO A 46 -24.76 3.84 -8.67
C PRO A 46 -24.35 2.36 -8.54
N MET A 47 -23.89 2.01 -7.35
CA MET A 47 -23.27 0.71 -7.03
C MET A 47 -24.09 -0.52 -7.50
N GLU A 48 -25.40 -0.37 -7.65
CA GLU A 48 -26.30 -1.39 -8.19
C GLU A 48 -25.97 -1.83 -9.62
N GLU A 49 -25.56 -0.92 -10.52
CA GLU A 49 -25.34 -1.29 -11.94
C GLU A 49 -23.96 -1.95 -12.16
N GLN A 50 -22.98 -1.64 -11.31
CA GLN A 50 -21.70 -2.36 -11.26
C GLN A 50 -21.86 -3.76 -10.66
N GLN A 51 -22.75 -3.94 -9.68
CA GLN A 51 -23.16 -5.27 -9.22
C GLN A 51 -23.92 -6.03 -10.33
N LEU A 52 -24.85 -5.38 -11.04
CA LEU A 52 -25.64 -6.00 -12.10
C LEU A 52 -24.80 -6.43 -13.32
N ARG A 53 -23.75 -5.67 -13.68
CA ARG A 53 -22.80 -6.08 -14.74
C ARG A 53 -21.84 -7.20 -14.31
N MET A 54 -21.57 -7.32 -13.01
CA MET A 54 -20.80 -8.45 -12.48
C MET A 54 -21.68 -9.71 -12.42
N GLU A 55 -22.97 -9.55 -12.13
CA GLU A 55 -23.97 -10.63 -12.09
C GLU A 55 -24.40 -11.17 -13.47
N LEU A 56 -24.20 -10.41 -14.56
CA LEU A 56 -24.63 -10.82 -15.91
C LEU A 56 -23.47 -11.25 -16.85
N SER A 57 -22.31 -11.60 -16.29
CA SER A 57 -21.33 -12.41 -17.05
C SER A 57 -21.86 -13.85 -17.20
N PRO A 58 -21.77 -14.49 -18.38
CA PRO A 58 -22.60 -15.65 -18.68
C PRO A 58 -22.03 -16.92 -18.05
N PHE A 59 -22.53 -17.28 -16.86
CA PHE A 59 -22.73 -18.66 -16.49
C PHE A 59 -24.16 -18.83 -15.95
N LYS A 60 -25.05 -19.24 -16.86
CA LYS A 60 -26.37 -19.76 -16.48
C LYS A 60 -26.16 -20.95 -15.55
N TYR A 61 -26.75 -20.92 -14.36
CA TYR A 61 -27.22 -22.16 -13.72
C TYR A 61 -28.59 -21.91 -13.09
N SER A 62 -29.62 -22.19 -13.89
CA SER A 62 -30.98 -22.45 -13.45
C SER A 62 -31.26 -23.91 -13.76
N GLY A 63 -31.70 -24.67 -12.76
CA GLY A 63 -32.41 -25.94 -12.91
C GLY A 63 -31.56 -27.15 -13.33
N ASN A 64 -31.52 -28.14 -12.44
CA ASN A 64 -31.35 -29.58 -12.68
C ASN A 64 -30.76 -29.97 -14.04
N MET A 65 -29.43 -30.07 -14.10
CA MET A 65 -28.77 -30.94 -15.07
C MET A 65 -27.82 -31.82 -14.26
N VAL A 66 -28.18 -33.10 -14.15
CA VAL A 66 -27.29 -34.16 -13.70
C VAL A 66 -26.17 -34.23 -14.74
N MET A 67 -25.02 -33.67 -14.40
CA MET A 67 -23.79 -33.91 -15.14
C MET A 67 -23.04 -34.97 -14.36
N GLU A 68 -23.25 -36.23 -14.73
CA GLU A 68 -22.33 -37.31 -14.36
C GLU A 68 -20.99 -37.00 -15.03
N GLY A 69 -20.07 -36.46 -14.24
CA GLY A 69 -18.71 -36.13 -14.64
C GLY A 69 -17.91 -35.80 -13.40
N ASP A 70 -16.94 -36.64 -13.11
CA ASP A 70 -16.02 -36.61 -11.97
C ASP A 70 -15.20 -35.30 -11.96
N TYR A 71 -15.74 -34.25 -11.34
CA TYR A 71 -15.01 -33.03 -10.98
C TYR A 71 -14.96 -32.95 -9.45
N GLY A 72 -13.78 -33.29 -8.92
CA GLY A 72 -13.46 -33.25 -7.51
C GLY A 72 -13.68 -31.87 -6.86
N GLU A 73 -13.96 -31.92 -5.56
CA GLU A 73 -14.04 -30.81 -4.61
C GLU A 73 -14.69 -29.50 -5.11
N ARG A 74 -15.92 -29.22 -4.66
CA ARG A 74 -16.49 -27.87 -4.70
C ARG A 74 -15.47 -26.88 -4.10
N SER A 75 -14.80 -26.10 -4.95
CA SER A 75 -13.96 -24.98 -4.54
C SER A 75 -14.80 -23.99 -3.75
N SER A 76 -14.84 -24.13 -2.43
CA SER A 76 -15.59 -23.24 -1.56
C SER A 76 -14.92 -21.88 -1.51
N ILE A 77 -15.72 -20.80 -1.53
CA ILE A 77 -15.21 -19.43 -1.32
C ILE A 77 -14.39 -19.41 -0.01
N PRO A 78 -13.11 -18.99 -0.03
CA PRO A 78 -12.27 -18.97 1.16
C PRO A 78 -12.91 -18.12 2.26
N ARG A 79 -12.98 -18.67 3.48
CA ARG A 79 -13.46 -17.93 4.66
C ARG A 79 -12.37 -16.99 5.14
N VAL A 80 -12.74 -15.74 5.41
CA VAL A 80 -11.79 -14.69 5.84
C VAL A 80 -11.01 -15.12 7.08
N ASP A 81 -11.69 -15.56 8.15
CA ASP A 81 -11.02 -15.90 9.41
C ASP A 81 -10.08 -17.09 9.26
N SER A 82 -10.50 -18.13 8.53
CA SER A 82 -9.66 -19.29 8.23
C SER A 82 -8.43 -18.92 7.39
N THR A 83 -8.60 -18.02 6.42
CA THR A 83 -7.49 -17.55 5.58
C THR A 83 -6.49 -16.74 6.39
N LEU A 84 -6.99 -15.87 7.28
CA LEU A 84 -6.12 -15.07 8.16
C LEU A 84 -5.32 -15.94 9.12
N GLN A 85 -5.94 -16.99 9.68
CA GLN A 85 -5.23 -17.94 10.53
C GLN A 85 -4.15 -18.68 9.74
N GLN A 86 -4.51 -19.23 8.57
CA GLN A 86 -3.56 -19.95 7.73
C GLN A 86 -2.39 -19.06 7.29
N ALA A 87 -2.66 -17.80 6.91
CA ALA A 87 -1.61 -16.85 6.56
C ALA A 87 -0.70 -16.51 7.74
N ALA A 88 -1.25 -16.40 8.96
CA ALA A 88 -0.45 -16.21 10.17
C ALA A 88 0.44 -17.43 10.44
N ASP A 89 -0.10 -18.64 10.34
CA ASP A 89 0.68 -19.88 10.52
C ASP A 89 1.82 -19.97 9.50
N TYR A 90 1.59 -19.59 8.24
CA TYR A 90 2.64 -19.47 7.24
C TYR A 90 3.69 -18.41 7.61
N CYS A 91 3.29 -17.25 8.12
CA CYS A 91 4.24 -16.22 8.57
C CYS A 91 5.12 -16.72 9.73
N ASP A 92 4.53 -17.42 10.70
CA ASP A 92 5.24 -17.95 11.87
C ASP A 92 6.29 -19.00 11.46
N ASN A 93 6.03 -19.74 10.37
CA ASN A 93 6.98 -20.69 9.77
C ASN A 93 7.97 -20.03 8.78
N GLY A 94 7.88 -18.72 8.54
CA GLY A 94 8.70 -18.01 7.54
C GLY A 94 8.30 -18.28 6.08
N GLU A 95 7.17 -18.93 5.86
CA GLU A 95 6.60 -19.33 4.57
C GLU A 95 5.81 -18.19 3.92
N PHE A 96 6.48 -17.05 3.71
CA PHE A 96 5.80 -15.80 3.30
C PHE A 96 5.17 -15.87 1.90
N ASP A 97 5.73 -16.66 0.98
CA ASP A 97 5.15 -16.82 -0.36
C ASP A 97 3.81 -17.58 -0.30
N GLN A 98 3.71 -18.63 0.52
CA GLN A 98 2.44 -19.31 0.77
C GLN A 98 1.41 -18.39 1.44
N ALA A 99 1.83 -17.57 2.40
CA ALA A 99 0.97 -16.57 3.04
C ALA A 99 0.41 -15.58 2.01
N GLU A 100 1.24 -15.10 1.09
CA GLU A 100 0.83 -14.20 0.01
C GLU A 100 -0.21 -14.87 -0.90
N ASP A 101 0.03 -16.11 -1.33
CA ASP A 101 -0.84 -16.83 -2.25
C ASP A 101 -2.25 -17.05 -1.68
N VAL A 102 -2.37 -17.49 -0.43
CA VAL A 102 -3.69 -17.70 0.20
C VAL A 102 -4.44 -16.38 0.39
N LEU A 103 -3.74 -15.30 0.75
CA LEU A 103 -4.33 -13.97 0.92
C LEU A 103 -4.80 -13.39 -0.41
N ARG A 104 -4.00 -13.52 -1.48
CA ARG A 104 -4.38 -13.07 -2.82
C ARG A 104 -5.59 -13.84 -3.33
N THR A 105 -5.63 -15.15 -3.11
CA THR A 105 -6.78 -16.00 -3.48
C THR A 105 -8.04 -15.55 -2.76
N ALA A 106 -7.99 -15.32 -1.44
CA ALA A 106 -9.15 -14.83 -0.71
C ALA A 106 -9.58 -13.41 -1.13
N LEU A 107 -8.63 -12.54 -1.50
CA LEU A 107 -8.91 -11.19 -1.99
C LEU A 107 -9.54 -11.14 -3.39
N VAL A 108 -9.53 -12.24 -4.15
CA VAL A 108 -10.36 -12.35 -5.37
C VAL A 108 -11.84 -12.27 -5.01
N PHE A 109 -12.25 -12.91 -3.92
CA PHE A 109 -13.65 -12.96 -3.46
C PHE A 109 -14.00 -11.83 -2.49
N HIS A 110 -13.03 -11.40 -1.66
CA HIS A 110 -13.21 -10.44 -0.58
C HIS A 110 -12.41 -9.16 -0.82
N HIS A 111 -12.52 -8.59 -2.02
CA HIS A 111 -11.60 -7.58 -2.57
C HIS A 111 -11.34 -6.34 -1.70
N THR A 112 -12.27 -5.95 -0.84
CA THR A 112 -12.15 -4.77 0.04
C THR A 112 -12.00 -5.13 1.52
N ASN A 113 -11.83 -6.41 1.85
CA ASN A 113 -11.73 -6.83 3.25
C ASN A 113 -10.48 -6.23 3.89
N PRO A 114 -10.63 -5.39 4.93
CA PRO A 114 -9.52 -4.64 5.48
C PRO A 114 -8.50 -5.53 6.19
N LYS A 115 -8.94 -6.61 6.84
CA LYS A 115 -8.05 -7.54 7.55
C LYS A 115 -7.14 -8.28 6.57
N LEU A 116 -7.72 -8.81 5.48
CA LEU A 116 -6.95 -9.49 4.42
C LEU A 116 -5.96 -8.55 3.74
N LEU A 117 -6.38 -7.32 3.42
CA LEU A 117 -5.47 -6.31 2.86
C LEU A 117 -4.35 -5.94 3.84
N SER A 118 -4.62 -5.85 5.15
CA SER A 118 -3.60 -5.54 6.15
C SER A 118 -2.58 -6.65 6.24
N MET A 119 -3.05 -7.91 6.30
CA MET A 119 -2.18 -9.07 6.35
C MET A 119 -1.32 -9.17 5.09
N LEU A 120 -1.92 -8.98 3.90
CA LEU A 120 -1.17 -9.02 2.64
C LEU A 120 -0.09 -7.93 2.59
N GLY A 121 -0.43 -6.70 2.99
CA GLY A 121 0.53 -5.61 3.03
C GLY A 121 1.71 -5.89 3.97
N SER A 122 1.44 -6.48 5.14
CA SER A 122 2.47 -6.90 6.09
C SER A 122 3.35 -8.03 5.55
N VAL A 123 2.77 -9.05 4.93
CA VAL A 123 3.50 -10.17 4.30
C VAL A 123 4.45 -9.64 3.21
N LEU A 124 3.94 -8.78 2.31
CA LEU A 124 4.74 -8.15 1.26
C LEU A 124 5.88 -7.31 1.83
N TYR A 125 5.65 -6.61 2.95
CA TYR A 125 6.68 -5.85 3.63
C TYR A 125 7.77 -6.76 4.22
N MET A 126 7.40 -7.88 4.86
CA MET A 126 8.35 -8.86 5.41
C MET A 126 9.20 -9.54 4.32
N GLN A 127 8.62 -9.81 3.15
CA GLN A 127 9.34 -10.32 1.98
C GLN A 127 10.29 -9.29 1.34
N GLY A 128 10.26 -8.03 1.76
CA GLY A 128 10.99 -6.94 1.11
C GLY A 128 10.37 -6.45 -0.20
N LYS A 129 9.16 -6.91 -0.54
CA LYS A 129 8.37 -6.47 -1.71
C LYS A 129 7.70 -5.12 -1.43
N TYR A 130 8.50 -4.12 -1.06
CA TYR A 130 8.02 -2.84 -0.51
C TYR A 130 7.15 -2.02 -1.48
N LYS A 131 7.38 -2.14 -2.79
CA LYS A 131 6.56 -1.49 -3.81
C LYS A 131 5.13 -2.06 -3.85
N ASP A 132 5.01 -3.38 -3.74
CA ASP A 132 3.71 -4.05 -3.72
C ASP A 132 2.98 -3.78 -2.41
N ALA A 133 3.71 -3.79 -1.29
CA ALA A 133 3.18 -3.38 0.01
C ALA A 133 2.63 -1.94 -0.02
N GLU A 134 3.35 -0.99 -0.62
CA GLU A 134 2.88 0.39 -0.82
C GLU A 134 1.56 0.43 -1.59
N MET A 135 1.42 -0.33 -2.68
CA MET A 135 0.17 -0.38 -3.47
C MET A 135 -1.00 -0.88 -2.61
N VAL A 136 -0.80 -1.93 -1.82
CA VAL A 136 -1.82 -2.47 -0.91
C VAL A 136 -2.18 -1.45 0.18
N PHE A 137 -1.21 -0.82 0.83
CA PHE A 137 -1.46 0.17 1.88
C PHE A 137 -2.11 1.45 1.34
N ARG A 138 -1.79 1.90 0.13
CA ARG A 138 -2.52 3.01 -0.53
C ARG A 138 -3.97 2.66 -0.81
N ARG A 139 -4.24 1.42 -1.25
CA ARG A 139 -5.62 0.92 -1.40
C ARG A 139 -6.35 0.93 -0.06
N GLN A 140 -5.69 0.49 1.02
CA GLN A 140 -6.28 0.59 2.36
C GLN A 140 -6.53 2.03 2.79
N ALA A 141 -5.60 2.95 2.49
CA ALA A 141 -5.76 4.36 2.88
C ALA A 141 -6.94 5.01 2.14
N PHE A 142 -7.20 4.57 0.91
CA PHE A 142 -8.40 4.97 0.16
C PHE A 142 -9.68 4.43 0.79
N LEU A 143 -9.70 3.14 1.19
CA LEU A 143 -10.87 2.51 1.80
C LEU A 143 -11.14 2.95 3.23
N ARG A 144 -10.08 3.27 3.99
CA ARG A 144 -10.10 3.59 5.41
C ARG A 144 -9.23 4.82 5.68
N PRO A 145 -9.65 6.01 5.21
CA PRO A 145 -8.85 7.23 5.31
C PRO A 145 -8.64 7.71 6.76
N ASN A 146 -9.41 7.18 7.71
CA ASN A 146 -9.34 7.54 9.13
C ASN A 146 -8.67 6.46 9.99
N ASP A 147 -8.05 5.45 9.38
CA ASP A 147 -7.33 4.40 10.10
C ASP A 147 -5.83 4.74 10.22
N THR A 148 -5.40 5.10 11.42
CA THR A 148 -4.02 5.52 11.70
C THR A 148 -3.00 4.44 11.36
N SER A 149 -3.35 3.17 11.58
CA SER A 149 -2.45 2.03 11.34
C SER A 149 -2.01 1.94 9.88
N VAL A 150 -2.88 2.33 8.95
CA VAL A 150 -2.61 2.31 7.51
C VAL A 150 -1.52 3.33 7.14
N TYR A 151 -1.55 4.53 7.72
CA TYR A 151 -0.53 5.55 7.46
C TYR A 151 0.83 5.18 8.05
N ASN A 152 0.83 4.52 9.20
CA ASN A 152 2.04 3.97 9.81
C ASN A 152 2.70 2.93 8.90
N ASN A 153 1.91 1.96 8.40
CA ASN A 153 2.41 0.91 7.52
C ASN A 153 2.85 1.45 6.14
N LEU A 154 2.09 2.37 5.56
CA LEU A 154 2.46 3.04 4.31
C LEU A 154 3.77 3.83 4.46
N GLY A 155 3.92 4.58 5.57
CA GLY A 155 5.15 5.32 5.88
C GLY A 155 6.37 4.40 5.97
N ALA A 156 6.25 3.26 6.65
CA ALA A 156 7.31 2.26 6.76
C ALA A 156 7.70 1.69 5.38
N ALA A 157 6.72 1.28 4.56
CA ALA A 157 6.97 0.76 3.21
C ALA A 157 7.65 1.79 2.29
N LEU A 158 7.25 3.06 2.36
CA LEU A 158 7.88 4.16 1.61
C LEU A 158 9.32 4.40 2.06
N ALA A 159 9.60 4.32 3.37
CA ALA A 159 10.95 4.53 3.90
C ALA A 159 11.91 3.41 3.50
N LYS A 160 11.47 2.16 3.46
CA LYS A 160 12.27 1.05 2.93
C LYS A 160 12.61 1.22 1.44
N GLN A 161 11.78 1.94 0.69
CA GLN A 161 12.07 2.37 -0.68
C GLN A 161 12.93 3.65 -0.78
N ARG A 162 13.40 4.20 0.35
CA ARG A 162 14.10 5.49 0.45
C ARG A 162 13.30 6.70 -0.04
N LYS A 163 11.97 6.59 -0.13
CA LYS A 163 11.07 7.72 -0.45
C LYS A 163 10.82 8.57 0.80
N PHE A 164 11.88 9.05 1.44
CA PHE A 164 11.85 9.60 2.80
C PHE A 164 10.90 10.79 2.96
N ARG A 165 10.88 11.71 2.00
CA ARG A 165 9.99 12.88 2.08
C ARG A 165 8.52 12.47 2.17
N GLU A 166 8.09 11.54 1.34
CA GLU A 166 6.72 11.05 1.33
C GLU A 166 6.42 10.20 2.57
N ALA A 167 7.38 9.37 2.99
CA ALA A 167 7.27 8.56 4.20
C ALA A 167 7.03 9.44 5.44
N ILE A 168 7.80 10.53 5.59
CA ILE A 168 7.65 11.49 6.70
C ILE A 168 6.27 12.14 6.66
N THR A 169 5.86 12.72 5.52
CA THR A 169 4.54 13.36 5.40
C THR A 169 3.38 12.39 5.70
N THR A 170 3.53 11.13 5.28
CA THR A 170 2.54 10.07 5.52
C THR A 170 2.46 9.68 7.00
N ALA A 171 3.60 9.43 7.63
CA ALA A 171 3.66 9.06 9.04
C ALA A 171 3.25 10.22 9.97
N GLU A 172 3.60 11.47 9.61
CA GLU A 172 3.12 12.66 10.32
C GLU A 172 1.59 12.79 10.25
N LYS A 173 0.96 12.38 9.13
CA LYS A 173 -0.51 12.33 9.05
C LYS A 173 -1.07 11.34 10.07
N GLY A 174 -0.50 10.14 10.17
CA GLY A 174 -0.88 9.16 11.18
C GLY A 174 -0.72 9.70 12.60
N LEU A 175 0.42 10.30 12.92
CA LEU A 175 0.66 10.89 14.24
C LEU A 175 -0.27 12.07 14.56
N ARG A 176 -0.70 12.87 13.57
CA ARG A 176 -1.70 13.92 13.80
C ARG A 176 -3.07 13.35 14.15
N MET A 177 -3.42 12.19 13.62
CA MET A 177 -4.68 11.50 13.93
C MET A 177 -4.67 10.90 15.33
N GLU A 178 -3.53 10.35 15.75
CA GLU A 178 -3.32 9.86 17.12
C GLU A 178 -2.03 10.42 17.73
N PRO A 179 -2.08 11.63 18.33
CA PRO A 179 -0.90 12.32 18.87
C PRO A 179 -0.14 11.57 19.97
N ALA A 180 -0.84 10.65 20.66
CA ALA A 180 -0.34 9.80 21.73
C ALA A 180 0.03 8.37 21.26
N SER A 181 0.16 8.16 19.94
CA SER A 181 0.58 6.86 19.39
C SER A 181 2.10 6.69 19.46
N SER A 182 2.56 5.83 20.37
CA SER A 182 3.98 5.48 20.49
C SER A 182 4.51 4.76 19.25
N ILE A 183 3.67 3.96 18.58
CA ILE A 183 3.98 3.28 17.32
C ILE A 183 4.23 4.31 16.20
N ALA A 184 3.37 5.32 16.08
CA ALA A 184 3.57 6.38 15.08
C ALA A 184 4.84 7.19 15.35
N ALA A 185 5.15 7.47 16.62
CA ALA A 185 6.39 8.14 17.02
C ALA A 185 7.64 7.29 16.70
N LEU A 186 7.61 5.98 16.99
CA LEU A 186 8.70 5.06 16.63
C LEU A 186 8.92 4.98 15.12
N ASN A 187 7.85 4.90 14.34
CA ASN A 187 7.94 4.89 12.89
C ASN A 187 8.56 6.19 12.37
N LEU A 188 8.11 7.36 12.84
CA LEU A 188 8.74 8.63 12.47
C LEU A 188 10.22 8.69 12.87
N SER A 189 10.57 8.21 14.06
CA SER A 189 11.95 8.12 14.50
C SER A 189 12.80 7.27 13.55
N GLY A 190 12.33 6.07 13.20
CA GLY A 190 13.01 5.16 12.27
C GLY A 190 13.14 5.77 10.86
N ILE A 191 12.09 6.41 10.36
CA ILE A 191 12.10 7.09 9.05
C ILE A 191 13.12 8.24 9.05
N HIS A 192 13.15 9.07 10.10
CA HIS A 192 14.13 10.16 10.23
C HIS A 192 15.55 9.63 10.38
N SER A 193 15.75 8.54 11.13
CA SER A 193 17.03 7.85 11.28
C SER A 193 17.56 7.38 9.93
N MET A 194 16.74 6.65 9.15
CA MET A 194 17.11 6.19 7.81
C MET A 194 17.37 7.34 6.82
N ALA A 195 16.68 8.48 7.00
CA ALA A 195 16.86 9.69 6.20
C ALA A 195 18.08 10.54 6.61
N GLY A 196 18.79 10.18 7.68
CA GLY A 196 19.94 10.93 8.22
C GLY A 196 19.56 12.19 9.01
N ASN A 197 18.28 12.35 9.36
CA ASN A 197 17.79 13.47 10.16
C ASN A 197 17.91 13.14 11.66
N THR A 198 19.16 13.07 12.14
CA THR A 198 19.52 12.55 13.47
C THR A 198 18.75 13.21 14.62
N GLU A 199 18.66 14.54 14.63
CA GLU A 199 18.02 15.29 15.72
C GLU A 199 16.54 14.94 15.85
N LYS A 200 15.82 14.96 14.73
CA LYS A 200 14.39 14.60 14.69
C LYS A 200 14.16 13.13 15.03
N ALA A 201 15.07 12.26 14.59
CA ALA A 201 14.97 10.84 14.91
C ALA A 201 15.04 10.60 16.42
N ILE A 202 15.97 11.27 17.11
CA ILE A 202 16.10 11.21 18.58
C ILE A 202 14.90 11.88 19.27
N GLU A 203 14.41 13.00 18.75
CA GLU A 203 13.22 13.69 19.27
C GLU A 203 11.98 12.77 19.28
N TYR A 204 11.69 12.12 18.14
CA TYR A 204 10.56 11.20 18.06
C TYR A 204 10.79 9.91 18.85
N PHE A 205 12.04 9.44 18.96
CA PHE A 205 12.36 8.30 19.83
C PHE A 205 12.09 8.64 21.30
N LYS A 206 12.47 9.84 21.74
CA LYS A 206 12.16 10.36 23.08
C LYS A 206 10.65 10.44 23.28
N LYS A 207 9.90 10.97 22.32
CA LYS A 207 8.43 11.02 22.39
C LYS A 207 7.81 9.62 22.56
N ALA A 208 8.34 8.61 21.89
CA ALA A 208 7.91 7.23 22.09
C ALA A 208 8.27 6.69 23.49
N TYR A 209 9.48 6.98 23.98
CA TYR A 209 9.89 6.64 25.34
C TYR A 209 9.01 7.31 26.41
N ASP A 210 8.63 8.58 26.25
CA ASP A 210 7.76 9.28 27.20
C ASP A 210 6.39 8.59 27.35
N MET A 211 5.94 7.83 26.34
CA MET A 211 4.71 7.03 26.36
C MET A 211 4.91 5.59 26.84
N LEU A 212 6.03 4.97 26.46
CA LEU A 212 6.29 3.54 26.68
C LEU A 212 7.09 3.25 27.96
N GLY A 213 7.86 4.22 28.44
CA GLY A 213 8.87 4.02 29.47
C GLY A 213 9.84 2.91 29.08
N GLU A 214 10.06 1.98 29.99
CA GLU A 214 10.98 0.85 29.86
C GLU A 214 10.60 -0.13 28.74
N ARG A 215 9.34 -0.13 28.31
CA ARG A 215 8.86 -0.93 27.18
C ARG A 215 9.53 -0.55 25.85
N ILE A 216 10.28 0.56 25.81
CA ILE A 216 11.11 0.95 24.68
C ILE A 216 12.34 0.03 24.48
N LEU A 217 12.82 -0.62 25.54
CA LEU A 217 14.07 -1.38 25.53
C LEU A 217 14.13 -2.47 24.45
N PRO A 218 13.14 -3.38 24.31
CA PRO A 218 13.18 -4.39 23.25
C PRO A 218 13.10 -3.79 21.83
N LEU A 219 12.53 -2.58 21.69
CA LEU A 219 12.35 -1.91 20.40
C LEU A 219 13.61 -1.15 19.96
N SER A 220 14.47 -0.78 20.92
CA SER A 220 15.72 -0.05 20.65
C SER A 220 16.72 -0.84 19.81
N GLY A 221 16.56 -2.17 19.72
CA GLY A 221 17.37 -3.05 18.90
C GLY A 221 17.06 -2.98 17.40
N ASP A 222 15.91 -2.42 17.00
CA ASP A 222 15.47 -2.42 15.60
C ASP A 222 16.49 -1.75 14.65
N PRO A 223 16.81 -2.38 13.49
CA PRO A 223 17.75 -1.81 12.50
C PRO A 223 17.37 -0.42 11.98
N ASN A 224 16.10 -0.03 12.06
CA ASN A 224 15.65 1.31 11.70
C ASN A 224 16.35 2.42 12.53
N PHE A 225 16.93 2.08 13.70
CA PHE A 225 17.65 3.00 14.57
C PHE A 225 19.18 2.95 14.44
N ASP A 226 19.74 2.17 13.51
CA ASP A 226 21.19 1.99 13.41
C ASP A 226 21.97 3.28 13.22
N ASN A 227 21.43 4.23 12.42
CA ASN A 227 22.08 5.53 12.18
C ASN A 227 22.13 6.43 13.43
N ILE A 228 21.28 6.17 14.42
CA ILE A 228 21.20 6.97 15.66
C ILE A 228 21.67 6.22 16.90
N ARG A 229 21.93 4.91 16.81
CA ARG A 229 22.23 4.03 17.95
C ARG A 229 23.39 4.52 18.82
N ASN A 230 24.41 5.10 18.17
CA ASN A 230 25.61 5.60 18.85
C ASN A 230 25.53 7.08 19.24
N GLN A 231 24.44 7.76 18.90
CA GLN A 231 24.25 9.18 19.21
C GLN A 231 23.97 9.36 20.70
N GLU A 232 24.58 10.39 21.29
CA GLU A 232 24.50 10.65 22.73
C GLU A 232 23.05 10.75 23.23
N GLY A 233 22.18 11.45 22.49
CA GLY A 233 20.78 11.61 22.86
C GLY A 233 20.00 10.28 22.87
N PHE A 234 20.27 9.39 21.93
CA PHE A 234 19.65 8.05 21.91
C PHE A 234 20.14 7.20 23.09
N ARG A 235 21.45 7.17 23.33
CA ARG A 235 22.05 6.42 24.43
C ARG A 235 21.52 6.87 25.79
N LYS A 236 21.42 8.18 26.02
CA LYS A 236 20.84 8.75 27.25
C LYS A 236 19.42 8.24 27.52
N ILE A 237 18.57 8.15 26.50
CA ILE A 237 17.20 7.63 26.65
C ILE A 237 17.23 6.15 27.06
N ILE A 238 18.09 5.34 26.43
CA ILE A 238 18.22 3.91 26.75
C ILE A 238 18.77 3.68 28.15
N ASP A 239 19.79 4.44 28.55
CA ASP A 239 20.38 4.32 29.88
C ASP A 239 19.35 4.72 30.96
N GLN A 240 18.60 5.82 30.73
CA GLN A 240 17.50 6.21 31.61
C GLN A 240 16.40 5.13 31.71
N ALA A 241 16.06 4.47 30.60
CA ALA A 241 15.08 3.38 30.60
C ALA A 241 15.59 2.15 31.38
N ARG A 242 16.88 1.82 31.31
CA ARG A 242 17.50 0.72 32.07
C ARG A 242 17.53 0.99 33.58
N GLU A 243 17.89 2.21 33.98
CA GLU A 243 17.94 2.62 35.38
C GLU A 243 16.56 2.47 36.06
N LYS A 244 15.50 2.94 35.40
CA LYS A 244 14.13 2.79 35.90
C LYS A 244 13.74 1.33 36.07
N SER A 245 14.08 0.48 35.10
CA SER A 245 13.77 -0.94 35.14
C SER A 245 14.44 -1.67 36.29
N PHE A 246 15.69 -1.31 36.56
CA PHE A 246 16.44 -1.86 37.68
C PHE A 246 15.81 -1.47 39.03
N HIS A 247 15.41 -0.20 39.20
CA HIS A 247 14.82 0.28 40.45
C HIS A 247 13.38 -0.22 40.68
N GLY A 248 12.56 -0.37 39.63
CA GLY A 248 11.24 -0.98 39.74
C GLY A 248 11.31 -2.42 40.27
N SER A 249 12.30 -3.19 39.80
CA SER A 249 12.50 -4.59 40.24
C SER A 249 12.96 -4.76 41.69
N GLN A 250 13.50 -3.71 42.31
CA GLN A 250 13.94 -3.72 43.71
C GLN A 250 12.88 -3.21 44.69
N ALA A 251 11.92 -2.40 44.23
CA ALA A 251 10.83 -1.88 45.06
C ALA A 251 9.69 -2.90 45.30
N ASP A 252 9.56 -3.91 44.44
CA ASP A 252 8.55 -4.96 44.51
C ASP A 252 9.00 -6.21 45.31
N LYS A 253 10.11 -6.14 46.05
CA LYS A 253 10.62 -7.19 46.95
C LYS A 253 10.58 -6.76 48.41
#